data_AF-A0A513TZI3-F1
#
_entry.id   AF-A0A513TZI3-F1
#
_cell.length_a   1.000
_cell.length_b   1.000
_cell.length_c   1.000
_cell.angle_alpha   90.00
_cell.angle_beta   90.00
_cell.angle_gamma   90.00
#
_symmetry.space_group_name_H-M   'P 1'
#
loop_
_entity.id
_entity.type
_entity.pdbx_description
1 polymer ?
#
loop_
_entity_poly.entity_id
_entity_poly.type
_entity_poly.pdbx_seq_one_letter_code
_entity_poly.pdbx_strand_id
1 'polypeptide(L)'
;MFFRKDQTVMEELPFVAVIDPAQNKNYCGQCFQNIKVTECPSCQQISYCSRKCERDDIIHKKECLAFKNCSERENCKDLLENDLLRLFLRILIRTQMNIDSDELTNFYNLTDEYDNILKDKERIQQLEFLKCAIRTVMGNEFLADFSKKDLVSLYGKMVIHKTDIKAGNNTIGIAIYLDASKFKHSCQPSLNVSFSGSKLILKANRPMTQNESPTISICDTNLSDSERKTYLKKFFYFDCHCSKCIGVESKIQASIPSLKFNEKDIRHPELNLAVRMANKFCETFTAKCIFSLFQIDSENSIANAFKTKILFEARPSNDKKYMVAWTYRDFDPYTIYINEIFKKRLEILNANAQENIEEIETITFYLSVLILHELAHLLFRWKGDRVSPEKIREAGIKLEDWLFGGKVTILTHPGSNWSPNSKHYGIRIKKIVTDTKYSRLSYDKYINKICHFEPDEDFELYTTLFCDDIKNEIDTLTLKGCSEIYENNSQDDDDPDIDENDIYETMYRKCLFH
;
A
#
# COMPACT_ATOMS: atom_id res chain seq x y z
N MET A 1 -2.52 5.81 -14.93
CA MET A 1 -1.62 5.10 -14.00
C MET A 1 -2.37 4.86 -12.69
N PHE A 2 -2.25 3.68 -12.06
CA PHE A 2 -3.01 3.29 -10.86
C PHE A 2 -2.02 2.88 -9.78
N PHE A 3 -2.27 3.26 -8.52
CA PHE A 3 -1.46 2.84 -7.39
C PHE A 3 -2.15 1.68 -6.66
N ARG A 4 -1.46 0.54 -6.56
CA ARG A 4 -1.89 -0.60 -5.75
C ARG A 4 -1.66 -0.31 -4.27
N LYS A 5 -2.40 -0.99 -3.39
CA LYS A 5 -2.05 -1.03 -1.96
C LYS A 5 -0.57 -1.39 -1.79
N ASP A 6 0.09 -0.70 -0.86
CA ASP A 6 1.51 -0.80 -0.53
C ASP A 6 2.50 -0.39 -1.64
N GLN A 7 2.01 0.04 -2.81
CA GLN A 7 2.87 0.60 -3.84
C GLN A 7 3.46 1.93 -3.36
N THR A 8 4.76 2.10 -3.57
CA THR A 8 5.45 3.37 -3.27
C THR A 8 5.01 4.43 -4.28
N VAL A 9 4.46 5.52 -3.75
CA VAL A 9 3.94 6.66 -4.52
C VAL A 9 4.99 7.75 -4.61
N MET A 10 5.72 7.99 -3.51
CA MET A 10 6.72 9.04 -3.41
C MET A 10 7.78 8.65 -2.38
N GLU A 11 9.01 9.06 -2.65
CA GLU A 11 10.09 9.09 -1.67
C GLU A 11 10.69 10.50 -1.64
N GLU A 12 11.04 10.99 -0.46
CA GLU A 12 11.53 12.36 -0.30
C GLU A 12 12.60 12.42 0.80
N LEU A 13 13.68 13.17 0.54
CA LEU A 13 14.65 13.56 1.56
C LEU A 13 14.23 14.89 2.21
N PRO A 14 14.54 15.10 3.50
CA PRO A 14 14.06 16.29 4.21
C PRO A 14 14.80 17.54 3.75
N PHE A 15 14.08 18.65 3.64
CA PHE A 15 14.65 19.98 3.42
C PHE A 15 15.52 20.42 4.60
N VAL A 16 15.02 20.17 5.82
CA VAL A 16 15.76 20.28 7.07
C VAL A 16 15.34 19.15 8.00
N ALA A 17 16.28 18.62 8.78
CA ALA A 17 16.02 17.60 9.78
C ALA A 17 16.93 17.80 10.99
N VAL A 18 16.44 17.41 12.17
CA VAL A 18 17.22 17.35 13.42
C VAL A 18 16.93 16.04 14.13
N ILE A 19 18.00 15.39 14.58
CA ILE A 19 17.90 14.20 15.42
C ILE A 19 17.44 14.63 16.82
N ASP A 20 16.61 13.82 17.46
CA ASP A 20 16.33 13.94 18.89
C ASP A 20 17.68 13.85 19.64
N PRO A 21 18.04 14.86 20.46
CA PRO A 21 19.26 14.86 21.26
C PRO A 21 19.46 13.57 22.08
N ALA A 22 18.38 12.99 22.62
CA ALA A 22 18.43 11.74 23.38
C ALA A 22 18.84 10.54 22.52
N GLN A 23 18.65 10.62 21.20
CA GLN A 23 18.96 9.59 20.22
C GLN A 23 20.32 9.79 19.52
N ASN A 24 21.04 10.88 19.83
CA ASN A 24 22.28 11.27 19.15
C ASN A 24 23.42 10.24 19.26
N LYS A 25 23.38 9.32 20.22
CA LYS A 25 24.37 8.23 20.36
C LYS A 25 24.00 6.95 19.60
N ASN A 26 22.75 6.83 19.16
CA ASN A 26 22.21 5.63 18.53
C ASN A 26 22.01 5.83 17.01
N TYR A 27 21.71 7.06 16.58
CA TYR A 27 21.37 7.37 15.20
C TYR A 27 22.30 8.43 14.61
N CYS A 28 22.57 8.32 13.31
CA CYS A 28 23.32 9.35 12.59
C CYS A 28 22.49 10.63 12.45
N GLY A 29 23.07 11.78 12.80
CA GLY A 29 22.42 13.09 12.70
C GLY A 29 22.13 13.59 11.27
N GLN A 30 22.64 12.89 10.23
CA GLN A 30 22.36 13.21 8.82
C GLN A 30 21.41 12.21 8.16
N CYS A 31 21.72 10.91 8.23
CA CYS A 31 20.93 9.88 7.55
C CYS A 31 19.93 9.15 8.46
N PHE A 32 19.98 9.39 9.77
CA PHE A 32 19.06 8.83 10.78
C PHE A 32 19.02 7.28 10.77
N GLN A 33 20.08 6.64 10.28
CA GLN A 33 20.24 5.19 10.36
C GLN A 33 20.74 4.81 11.76
N ASN A 34 20.18 3.73 12.32
CA ASN A 34 20.62 3.14 13.59
C ASN A 34 21.87 2.27 13.34
N ILE A 35 23.03 2.90 13.38
CA ILE A 35 24.33 2.29 13.10
C ILE A 35 25.32 2.91 14.09
N LYS A 36 26.45 2.23 14.34
CA LYS A 36 27.55 2.82 15.10
C LYS A 36 27.90 4.22 14.56
N VAL A 37 27.79 5.21 15.42
CA VAL A 37 28.11 6.61 15.13
C VAL A 37 29.32 7.08 15.92
N THR A 38 29.93 8.17 15.46
CA THR A 38 30.98 8.89 16.16
C THR A 38 30.57 10.35 16.30
N GLU A 39 30.71 10.90 17.50
CA GLU A 39 30.42 12.30 17.79
C GLU A 39 31.30 13.23 16.95
N CYS A 40 30.76 14.38 16.56
CA CYS A 40 31.50 15.44 15.93
C CYS A 40 32.65 15.87 16.86
N PRO A 41 33.92 15.81 16.42
CA PRO A 41 35.06 16.04 17.30
C PRO A 41 35.15 17.49 17.81
N SER A 42 34.45 18.41 17.16
CA SER A 42 34.45 19.83 17.52
C SER A 42 33.41 20.15 18.61
N CYS A 43 32.12 19.86 18.37
CA CYS A 43 31.05 20.26 19.28
C CYS A 43 30.49 19.12 20.14
N GLN A 44 30.68 17.86 19.75
CA GLN A 44 30.13 16.67 20.41
C GLN A 44 28.59 16.62 20.50
N GLN A 45 27.87 17.54 19.84
CA GLN A 45 26.39 17.63 19.90
C GLN A 45 25.65 16.85 18.81
N ILE A 46 26.38 16.40 17.79
CA ILE A 46 25.84 15.62 16.66
C ILE A 46 26.79 14.46 16.38
N SER A 47 26.26 13.28 16.09
CA SER A 47 27.05 12.10 15.71
C SER A 47 26.78 11.65 14.28
N TYR A 48 27.81 11.10 13.63
CA TYR A 48 27.72 10.64 12.25
C TYR A 48 28.20 9.19 12.10
N CYS A 49 27.57 8.42 11.21
CA CYS A 49 28.01 7.06 10.89
C CYS A 49 29.22 7.04 9.94
N SER A 50 29.50 8.15 9.24
CA SER A 50 30.61 8.23 8.28
C SER A 50 31.06 9.67 8.03
N ARG A 51 32.30 9.84 7.54
CA ARG A 51 32.82 11.11 7.02
C ARG A 51 32.03 11.64 5.82
N LYS A 52 31.27 10.79 5.13
CA LYS A 52 30.35 11.25 4.07
C LYS A 52 29.17 12.00 4.71
N CYS A 53 28.48 11.39 5.66
CA CYS A 53 27.37 12.01 6.36
C CYS A 53 27.75 13.32 7.06
N GLU A 54 28.93 13.39 7.68
CA GLU A 54 29.45 14.64 8.26
C GLU A 54 29.67 15.75 7.21
N ARG A 55 30.16 15.38 6.02
CA ARG A 55 30.40 16.35 4.94
C ARG A 55 29.11 16.83 4.28
N ASP A 56 28.12 15.94 4.16
CA ASP A 56 26.82 16.18 3.54
C ASP A 56 25.91 17.04 4.44
N ASP A 57 26.14 17.06 5.76
CA ASP A 57 25.48 18.00 6.69
C ASP A 57 26.09 19.41 6.57
N ILE A 58 25.74 20.11 5.48
CA ILE A 58 26.22 21.45 5.18
C ILE A 58 25.72 22.51 6.17
N ILE A 59 24.58 22.25 6.83
CA ILE A 59 24.00 23.14 7.85
C ILE A 59 24.83 23.04 9.13
N HIS A 60 25.25 21.83 9.54
CA HIS A 60 26.09 21.65 10.72
C HIS A 60 27.35 22.51 10.68
N LYS A 61 27.98 22.68 9.51
CA LYS A 61 29.16 23.53 9.35
C LYS A 61 28.95 24.97 9.82
N LYS A 62 27.70 25.48 9.77
CA LYS A 62 27.33 26.83 10.20
C LYS A 62 26.96 26.91 11.69
N GLU A 63 26.39 25.85 12.27
CA GLU A 63 26.00 25.79 13.70
C GLU A 63 27.08 25.17 14.61
N CYS A 64 28.08 24.47 14.07
CA CYS A 64 29.04 23.66 14.85
C CYS A 64 29.82 24.48 15.88
N LEU A 65 30.38 25.63 15.47
CA LEU A 65 31.14 26.50 16.38
C LEU A 65 30.25 27.06 17.49
N ALA A 66 29.02 27.47 17.15
CA ALA A 66 28.04 27.96 18.10
C ALA A 66 27.66 26.86 19.11
N PHE A 67 27.46 25.63 18.65
CA PHE A 67 27.18 24.48 19.51
C PHE A 67 28.34 24.17 20.44
N LYS A 68 29.58 24.20 19.95
CA LYS A 68 30.78 24.03 20.79
C LYS A 68 30.81 25.08 21.91
N ASN A 69 30.75 26.37 21.55
CA ASN A 69 30.80 27.48 22.51
C ASN A 69 29.60 27.47 23.49
N CYS A 70 28.44 26.97 23.05
CA CYS A 70 27.27 26.79 23.90
C CYS A 70 27.44 25.62 24.86
N SER A 71 27.97 24.48 24.41
CA SER A 71 28.18 23.30 25.27
C SER A 71 29.19 23.52 26.39
N GLU A 72 30.13 24.46 26.21
CA GLU A 72 31.11 24.87 27.22
C GLU A 72 30.53 25.83 28.27
N ARG A 73 29.32 26.39 28.04
CA ARG A 73 28.62 27.32 28.95
C ARG A 73 27.47 26.61 29.65
N GLU A 74 27.49 26.60 30.98
CA GLU A 74 26.53 25.88 31.82
C GLU A 74 25.06 26.31 31.56
N ASN A 75 24.82 27.60 31.34
CA ASN A 75 23.49 28.16 31.07
C ASN A 75 22.96 27.94 29.64
N CYS A 76 23.75 27.32 28.76
CA CYS A 76 23.41 27.15 27.34
C CYS A 76 23.21 25.68 26.96
N LYS A 77 23.74 24.73 27.75
CA LYS A 77 23.69 23.30 27.45
C LYS A 77 22.26 22.79 27.25
N ASP A 78 21.35 23.14 28.14
CA ASP A 78 19.95 22.68 28.10
C ASP A 78 19.18 23.22 26.87
N LEU A 79 19.66 24.31 26.25
CA LEU A 79 19.05 24.83 25.02
C LEU A 79 19.26 23.86 23.85
N LEU A 80 20.41 23.18 23.78
CA LEU A 80 20.72 22.25 22.69
C LEU A 80 19.97 20.91 22.81
N GLU A 81 19.35 20.66 23.96
CA GLU A 81 18.41 19.54 24.16
C GLU A 81 17.02 19.84 23.61
N ASN A 82 16.75 21.05 23.13
CA ASN A 82 15.48 21.43 22.52
C ASN A 82 15.50 21.20 20.99
N ASP A 83 14.80 20.18 20.53
CA ASP A 83 14.70 19.82 19.11
C ASP A 83 14.00 20.90 18.27
N LEU A 84 12.96 21.56 18.77
CA LEU A 84 12.29 22.68 18.10
C LEU A 84 13.22 23.89 17.90
N LEU A 85 14.08 24.18 18.88
CA LEU A 85 15.12 25.20 18.75
C LEU A 85 16.09 24.87 17.63
N ARG A 86 16.58 23.62 17.62
CA ARG A 86 17.52 23.15 16.61
C ARG A 86 16.87 23.16 15.22
N LEU A 87 15.62 22.71 15.10
CA LEU A 87 14.90 22.74 13.83
C LEU A 87 14.72 24.17 13.33
N PHE A 88 14.28 25.08 14.18
CA PHE A 88 14.09 26.49 13.80
C PHE A 88 15.42 27.13 13.38
N LEU A 89 16.49 26.89 14.14
CA LEU A 89 17.83 27.35 13.79
C LEU A 89 18.27 26.83 12.43
N ARG A 90 18.09 25.53 12.15
CA ARG A 90 18.44 24.94 10.85
C ARG A 90 17.63 25.54 9.70
N ILE A 91 16.36 25.91 9.91
CA ILE A 91 15.54 26.64 8.91
C ILE A 91 16.13 28.02 8.62
N LEU A 92 16.50 28.78 9.65
CA LEU A 92 17.12 30.10 9.49
C LEU A 92 18.44 30.01 8.73
N ILE A 93 19.31 29.07 9.12
CA ILE A 93 20.58 28.85 8.42
C ILE A 93 20.34 28.44 6.97
N ARG A 94 19.42 27.50 6.71
CA ARG A 94 19.13 27.00 5.36
C ARG A 94 18.62 28.11 4.44
N THR A 95 17.78 29.01 4.95
CA THR A 95 17.26 30.15 4.18
C THR A 95 18.33 31.22 3.92
N GLN A 96 19.24 31.49 4.87
CA GLN A 96 20.41 32.37 4.65
C GLN A 96 21.40 31.82 3.62
N MET A 97 21.58 30.49 3.57
CA MET A 97 22.57 29.87 2.67
C MET A 97 22.25 30.08 1.19
N ASN A 98 20.97 30.16 0.82
CA ASN A 98 20.49 30.42 -0.54
C ASN A 98 21.14 29.55 -1.65
N ILE A 99 21.44 28.27 -1.36
CA ILE A 99 22.20 27.37 -2.26
C ILE A 99 21.30 26.68 -3.29
N ASP A 100 20.02 26.50 -3.00
CA ASP A 100 19.06 25.80 -3.87
C ASP A 100 17.80 26.65 -4.03
N SER A 101 17.69 27.35 -5.16
CA SER A 101 16.60 28.30 -5.40
C SER A 101 15.24 27.63 -5.49
N ASP A 102 15.17 26.41 -6.00
CA ASP A 102 13.90 25.74 -6.30
C ASP A 102 13.31 25.13 -5.02
N GLU A 103 14.13 24.46 -4.20
CA GLU A 103 13.73 24.00 -2.87
C GLU A 103 13.32 25.18 -1.96
N LEU A 104 14.09 26.28 -1.97
CA LEU A 104 13.75 27.46 -1.17
C LEU A 104 12.46 28.11 -1.63
N THR A 105 12.24 28.23 -2.94
CA THR A 105 10.97 28.73 -3.49
C THR A 105 9.81 27.84 -3.04
N ASN A 106 9.97 26.52 -3.11
CA ASN A 106 8.97 25.57 -2.63
C ASN A 106 8.69 25.73 -1.13
N PHE A 107 9.73 25.93 -0.32
CA PHE A 107 9.59 26.17 1.11
C PHE A 107 8.86 27.50 1.40
N TYR A 108 9.20 28.58 0.69
CA TYR A 108 8.52 29.88 0.86
C TYR A 108 7.04 29.83 0.46
N ASN A 109 6.68 28.97 -0.49
CA ASN A 109 5.30 28.75 -0.93
C ASN A 109 4.45 27.92 0.04
N LEU A 110 5.04 27.29 1.06
CA LEU A 110 4.27 26.59 2.10
C LEU A 110 3.43 27.59 2.92
N THR A 111 2.22 27.18 3.30
CA THR A 111 1.39 27.97 4.24
C THR A 111 2.15 28.17 5.56
N ASP A 112 2.10 29.38 6.09
CA ASP A 112 2.65 29.74 7.39
C ASP A 112 1.58 30.01 8.45
N GLU A 113 0.30 30.06 8.06
CA GLU A 113 -0.80 30.46 8.94
C GLU A 113 -0.51 31.78 9.68
N TYR A 114 0.18 32.73 9.01
CA TYR A 114 0.74 33.94 9.61
C TYR A 114 -0.24 34.71 10.52
N ASP A 115 -1.45 34.99 10.03
CA ASP A 115 -2.47 35.75 10.77
C ASP A 115 -3.03 34.97 11.98
N ASN A 116 -3.07 33.64 11.88
CA ASN A 116 -3.51 32.77 12.98
C ASN A 116 -2.41 32.70 14.06
N ILE A 117 -1.14 32.54 13.66
CA ILE A 117 0.02 32.55 14.55
C ILE A 117 0.10 33.88 15.32
N LEU A 118 -0.12 35.03 14.67
CA LEU A 118 -0.10 36.33 15.35
C LEU A 118 -1.16 36.48 16.45
N LYS A 119 -2.30 35.79 16.31
CA LYS A 119 -3.39 35.81 17.29
C LYS A 119 -3.19 34.77 18.39
N ASP A 120 -2.38 33.76 18.15
CA ASP A 120 -2.08 32.68 19.08
C ASP A 120 -0.98 33.08 20.08
N LYS A 121 -1.40 33.44 21.29
CA LYS A 121 -0.50 33.92 22.35
C LYS A 121 0.55 32.87 22.77
N GLU A 122 0.19 31.59 22.76
CA GLU A 122 1.10 30.50 23.16
C GLU A 122 2.22 30.35 22.12
N ARG A 123 1.86 30.41 20.84
CA ARG A 123 2.81 30.37 19.71
C ARG A 123 3.74 31.56 19.68
N ILE A 124 3.22 32.76 19.90
CA ILE A 124 4.06 33.97 19.98
C ILE A 124 5.03 33.89 21.16
N GLN A 125 4.60 33.40 22.32
CA GLN A 125 5.49 33.19 23.46
C GLN A 125 6.59 32.17 23.14
N GLN A 126 6.24 31.06 22.48
CA GLN A 126 7.22 30.06 22.03
C GLN A 126 8.22 30.66 21.03
N LEU A 127 7.76 31.44 20.04
CA LEU A 127 8.63 32.12 19.09
C LEU A 127 9.60 33.11 19.78
N GLU A 128 9.13 33.89 20.75
CA GLU A 128 10.02 34.79 21.52
C GLU A 128 11.06 34.03 22.34
N PHE A 129 10.68 32.89 22.94
CA PHE A 129 11.63 31.99 23.58
C PHE A 129 12.69 31.48 22.59
N LEU A 130 12.27 30.98 21.42
CA LEU A 130 13.20 30.49 20.39
C LEU A 130 14.15 31.60 19.91
N LYS A 131 13.65 32.82 19.70
CA LYS A 131 14.50 33.97 19.33
C LYS A 131 15.54 34.29 20.40
N CYS A 132 15.16 34.26 21.68
CA CYS A 132 16.09 34.48 22.80
C CYS A 132 17.16 33.39 22.87
N ALA A 133 16.75 32.13 22.75
CA ALA A 133 17.65 30.99 22.74
C ALA A 133 18.62 31.03 21.55
N ILE A 134 18.14 31.36 20.34
CA ILE A 134 18.99 31.50 19.16
C ILE A 134 20.03 32.61 19.33
N ARG A 135 19.67 33.76 19.91
CA ARG A 135 20.66 34.82 20.22
C ARG A 135 21.72 34.34 21.21
N THR A 136 21.33 33.50 22.18
CA THR A 136 22.25 32.93 23.16
C THR A 136 23.23 31.94 22.52
N VAL A 137 22.74 31.14 21.56
CA VAL A 137 23.53 30.12 20.84
C VAL A 137 24.40 30.74 19.75
N MET A 138 23.81 31.52 18.84
CA MET A 138 24.45 32.03 17.61
C MET A 138 25.02 33.46 17.75
N GLY A 139 24.67 34.18 18.82
CA GLY A 139 25.02 35.59 19.01
C GLY A 139 23.88 36.55 18.59
N ASN A 140 23.93 37.77 19.10
CA ASN A 140 22.86 38.77 18.94
C ASN A 140 22.63 39.20 17.48
N GLU A 141 23.70 39.28 16.68
CA GLU A 141 23.66 39.74 15.29
C GLU A 141 23.03 38.71 14.34
N PHE A 142 22.97 37.43 14.71
CA PHE A 142 22.49 36.37 13.81
C PHE A 142 21.06 36.61 13.32
N LEU A 143 20.19 37.15 14.18
CA LEU A 143 18.80 37.43 13.82
C LEU A 143 18.60 38.78 13.12
N ALA A 144 19.65 39.61 12.99
CA ALA A 144 19.54 40.93 12.35
C ALA A 144 19.21 40.84 10.85
N ASP A 145 19.56 39.71 10.21
CA ASP A 145 19.28 39.44 8.80
C ASP A 145 17.80 39.14 8.51
N PHE A 146 16.97 38.96 9.55
CA PHE A 146 15.56 38.56 9.39
C PHE A 146 14.63 39.68 9.89
N SER A 147 13.66 40.05 9.06
CA SER A 147 12.61 40.96 9.53
C SER A 147 11.69 40.25 10.54
N LYS A 148 10.94 41.03 11.34
CA LYS A 148 9.91 40.48 12.23
C LYS A 148 8.90 39.62 11.47
N LYS A 149 8.53 40.03 10.24
CA LYS A 149 7.60 39.29 9.38
C LYS A 149 8.20 37.95 8.97
N ASP A 150 9.48 37.93 8.58
CA ASP A 150 10.16 36.69 8.18
C ASP A 150 10.20 35.69 9.34
N LEU A 151 10.57 36.13 10.54
CA LEU A 151 10.64 35.25 11.70
C LEU A 151 9.29 34.60 12.04
N VAL A 152 8.19 35.36 11.95
CA VAL A 152 6.84 34.81 12.19
C VAL A 152 6.44 33.85 11.07
N SER A 153 6.69 34.19 9.80
CA SER A 153 6.37 33.33 8.65
C SER A 153 7.17 32.01 8.67
N LEU A 154 8.47 32.07 8.92
CA LEU A 154 9.35 30.91 9.01
C LEU A 154 8.97 30.00 10.18
N TYR A 155 8.63 30.60 11.33
CA TYR A 155 8.14 29.84 12.49
C TYR A 155 6.79 29.19 12.22
N GLY A 156 5.86 29.91 11.57
CA GLY A 156 4.59 29.38 11.12
C GLY A 156 4.77 28.15 10.22
N LYS A 157 5.64 28.25 9.19
CA LYS A 157 5.99 27.10 8.34
C LYS A 157 6.53 25.93 9.14
N MET A 158 7.43 26.17 10.11
CA MET A 158 7.94 25.10 10.97
C MET A 158 6.83 24.41 11.76
N VAL A 159 5.94 25.18 12.39
CA VAL A 159 4.88 24.64 13.24
C VAL A 159 3.88 23.81 12.43
N ILE A 160 3.53 24.27 11.23
CA ILE A 160 2.51 23.63 10.39
C ILE A 160 3.07 22.41 9.64
N HIS A 161 4.35 22.43 9.26
CA HIS A 161 4.92 21.42 8.36
C HIS A 161 5.93 20.47 9.00
N LYS A 162 6.29 20.66 10.28
CA LYS A 162 7.17 19.70 10.96
C LYS A 162 6.53 18.32 10.99
N THR A 163 7.34 17.32 10.71
CA THR A 163 6.98 15.90 10.73
C THR A 163 7.93 15.17 11.65
N ASP A 164 7.38 14.35 12.54
CA ASP A 164 8.15 13.50 13.43
C ASP A 164 8.70 12.29 12.64
N ILE A 165 10.02 12.15 12.59
CA ILE A 165 10.70 10.99 11.98
C ILE A 165 10.64 9.83 12.97
N LYS A 166 10.12 8.69 12.52
CA LYS A 166 9.93 7.51 13.38
C LYS A 166 10.82 6.34 12.96
N ALA A 167 11.37 5.64 13.96
CA ALA A 167 11.97 4.31 13.81
C ALA A 167 11.17 3.32 14.66
N GLY A 168 10.36 2.49 14.00
CA GLY A 168 9.31 1.72 14.69
C GLY A 168 8.29 2.66 15.33
N ASN A 169 8.03 2.49 16.62
CA ASN A 169 7.09 3.32 17.37
C ASN A 169 7.74 4.56 18.02
N ASN A 170 9.06 4.70 17.93
CA ASN A 170 9.78 5.78 18.59
C ASN A 170 10.01 6.94 17.62
N THR A 171 9.70 8.16 18.07
CA THR A 171 10.17 9.38 17.41
C THR A 171 11.67 9.51 17.66
N ILE A 172 12.45 9.65 16.59
CA ILE A 172 13.91 9.78 16.64
C ILE A 172 14.40 11.16 16.20
N GLY A 173 13.49 12.02 15.75
CA GLY A 173 13.78 13.41 15.40
C GLY A 173 12.63 14.05 14.65
N ILE A 174 12.85 15.26 14.15
CA ILE A 174 11.84 16.06 13.45
C ILE A 174 12.42 16.67 12.17
N ALA A 175 11.58 16.82 11.14
CA ALA A 175 11.99 17.32 9.84
C ALA A 175 10.88 18.05 9.09
N ILE A 176 11.25 18.73 8.00
CA ILE A 176 10.30 19.30 7.03
C ILE A 176 10.54 18.64 5.67
N TYR A 177 9.46 18.17 5.06
CA TYR A 177 9.43 17.52 3.75
C TYR A 177 8.54 18.37 2.84
N LEU A 178 9.10 19.00 1.82
CA LEU A 178 8.43 20.05 1.03
C LEU A 178 7.32 19.49 0.15
N ASP A 179 7.56 18.36 -0.51
CA ASP A 179 6.57 17.74 -1.39
C ASP A 179 5.48 17.02 -0.58
N ALA A 180 5.86 16.32 0.48
CA ALA A 180 4.91 15.69 1.38
C ALA A 180 3.98 16.72 2.06
N SER A 181 4.49 17.91 2.41
CA SER A 181 3.72 19.01 3.00
C SER A 181 2.62 19.58 2.09
N LYS A 182 2.65 19.28 0.78
CA LYS A 182 1.62 19.73 -0.17
C LYS A 182 0.38 18.84 -0.15
N PHE A 183 0.47 17.62 0.39
CA PHE A 183 -0.69 16.71 0.46
C PHE A 183 -1.71 17.22 1.47
N LYS A 184 -2.99 17.10 1.09
CA LYS A 184 -4.10 17.45 1.98
C LYS A 184 -4.23 16.42 3.09
N HIS A 185 -4.73 16.89 4.23
CA HIS A 185 -5.09 16.02 5.33
C HIS A 185 -6.39 15.22 5.04
N SER A 186 -6.40 13.95 5.42
CA SER A 186 -7.60 13.16 5.66
C SER A 186 -7.43 12.33 6.93
N CYS A 187 -8.49 12.21 7.75
CA CYS A 187 -8.51 11.29 8.89
C CYS A 187 -8.61 9.81 8.47
N GLN A 188 -8.82 9.57 7.17
CA GLN A 188 -8.71 8.29 6.49
C GLN A 188 -7.82 8.52 5.27
N PRO A 189 -6.49 8.54 5.47
CA PRO A 189 -5.57 8.91 4.41
C PRO A 189 -5.49 7.82 3.34
N SER A 190 -5.26 8.24 2.11
CA SER A 190 -5.01 7.33 1.00
C SER A 190 -3.54 6.92 0.91
N LEU A 191 -2.65 7.63 1.60
CA LEU A 191 -1.22 7.35 1.72
C LEU A 191 -0.81 7.11 3.18
N ASN A 192 -0.01 6.08 3.41
CA ASN A 192 0.68 5.84 4.68
C ASN A 192 2.10 6.41 4.61
N VAL A 193 2.52 7.05 5.70
CA VAL A 193 3.86 7.61 5.88
C VAL A 193 4.74 6.60 6.61
N SER A 194 5.92 6.34 6.06
CA SER A 194 6.96 5.53 6.71
C SER A 194 8.34 6.14 6.47
N PHE A 195 9.36 5.69 7.20
CA PHE A 195 10.70 6.25 7.11
C PHE A 195 11.75 5.17 6.88
N SER A 196 12.76 5.49 6.07
CA SER A 196 14.01 4.74 5.96
C SER A 196 15.17 5.66 6.27
N GLY A 197 15.62 5.64 7.52
CA GLY A 197 16.46 6.71 8.05
C GLY A 197 15.72 8.04 8.00
N SER A 198 16.32 9.07 7.40
CA SER A 198 15.71 10.38 7.21
C SER A 198 14.85 10.48 5.96
N LYS A 199 14.80 9.45 5.11
CA LYS A 199 13.97 9.46 3.90
C LYS A 199 12.53 9.13 4.25
N LEU A 200 11.61 10.00 3.87
CA LEU A 200 10.17 9.78 3.94
C LEU A 200 9.72 8.93 2.75
N ILE A 201 8.86 7.94 3.01
CA ILE A 201 8.32 7.01 2.02
C ILE A 201 6.80 7.01 2.15
N LEU A 202 6.12 7.47 1.11
CA LEU A 202 4.66 7.42 1.00
C LEU A 202 4.23 6.20 0.19
N LYS A 203 3.43 5.33 0.81
CA LYS A 203 2.83 4.16 0.15
C LYS A 203 1.32 4.28 0.12
N ALA A 204 0.70 3.81 -0.95
CA ALA A 204 -0.74 3.81 -1.03
C ALA A 204 -1.35 2.86 0.01
N ASN A 205 -2.24 3.38 0.86
CA ASN A 205 -2.94 2.59 1.88
C ASN A 205 -4.06 1.72 1.27
N ARG A 206 -4.53 2.10 0.07
CA ARG A 206 -5.54 1.40 -0.72
C ARG A 206 -5.32 1.62 -2.22
N PRO A 207 -5.97 0.82 -3.09
CA PRO A 207 -6.20 1.18 -4.49
C PRO A 207 -6.52 2.67 -4.72
N MET A 208 -5.77 3.34 -5.59
CA MET A 208 -6.04 4.73 -6.01
C MET A 208 -5.96 4.88 -7.53
N THR A 209 -6.88 5.67 -8.09
CA THR A 209 -6.82 6.08 -9.50
C THR A 209 -6.01 7.36 -9.68
N GLN A 210 -5.60 7.65 -10.92
CA GLN A 210 -4.87 8.87 -11.26
C GLN A 210 -5.65 10.17 -10.98
N ASN A 211 -6.98 10.10 -10.97
CA ASN A 211 -7.84 11.27 -10.79
C ASN A 211 -8.12 11.55 -9.30
N GLU A 212 -7.72 10.64 -8.42
CA GLU A 212 -7.88 10.82 -6.99
C GLU A 212 -6.79 11.74 -6.45
N SER A 213 -7.17 12.74 -5.64
CA SER A 213 -6.20 13.57 -4.93
C SER A 213 -5.66 12.80 -3.71
N PRO A 214 -4.38 12.42 -3.69
CA PRO A 214 -3.80 11.72 -2.55
C PRO A 214 -3.83 12.55 -1.26
N THR A 215 -4.00 11.86 -0.14
CA THR A 215 -4.10 12.48 1.20
C THR A 215 -3.24 11.75 2.20
N ILE A 216 -2.70 12.51 3.17
CA ILE A 216 -1.94 12.00 4.32
C ILE A 216 -2.67 12.32 5.63
N SER A 217 -2.31 11.66 6.72
CA SER A 217 -2.77 12.07 8.05
C SER A 217 -1.69 12.87 8.77
N ILE A 218 -2.08 14.01 9.35
CA ILE A 218 -1.22 14.84 10.20
C ILE A 218 -1.61 14.73 11.68
N CYS A 219 -2.59 13.87 12.00
CA CYS A 219 -3.03 13.55 13.35
C CYS A 219 -3.14 12.03 13.53
N ASP A 220 -3.25 11.58 14.78
CA ASP A 220 -3.49 10.18 15.09
C ASP A 220 -4.91 9.78 14.65
N THR A 221 -5.00 8.81 13.73
CA THR A 221 -6.25 8.33 13.15
C THR A 221 -7.07 7.46 14.10
N ASN A 222 -6.49 7.01 15.21
CA ASN A 222 -7.14 6.20 16.24
C ASN A 222 -7.89 7.03 17.28
N LEU A 223 -7.63 8.34 17.36
CA LEU A 223 -8.37 9.26 18.22
C LEU A 223 -9.84 9.37 17.79
N SER A 224 -10.73 9.74 18.71
CA SER A 224 -12.14 9.99 18.39
C SER A 224 -12.33 11.18 17.44
N ASP A 225 -13.49 11.26 16.81
CA ASP A 225 -13.81 12.36 15.88
C ASP A 225 -13.70 13.74 16.53
N SER A 226 -14.13 13.87 17.78
CA SER A 226 -14.05 15.12 18.55
C SER A 226 -12.60 15.50 18.84
N GLU A 227 -11.78 14.53 19.25
CA GLU A 227 -10.36 14.73 19.55
C GLU A 227 -9.59 15.14 18.30
N ARG A 228 -9.78 14.44 17.17
CA ARG A 228 -9.12 14.79 15.90
C ARG A 228 -9.50 16.19 15.45
N LYS A 229 -10.78 16.55 15.46
CA LYS A 229 -11.26 17.89 15.07
C LYS A 229 -10.68 18.98 15.98
N THR A 230 -10.69 18.74 17.30
CA THR A 230 -10.12 19.68 18.28
C THR A 230 -8.62 19.86 18.08
N TYR A 231 -7.89 18.76 17.85
CA TYR A 231 -6.44 18.76 17.60
C TYR A 231 -6.10 19.55 16.33
N LEU A 232 -6.75 19.26 15.20
CA LEU A 232 -6.50 19.93 13.92
C LEU A 232 -6.81 21.43 14.00
N LYS A 233 -7.94 21.79 14.62
CA LYS A 233 -8.31 23.19 14.82
C LYS A 233 -7.32 23.94 15.70
N LYS A 234 -6.86 23.31 16.79
CA LYS A 234 -5.93 23.91 17.76
C LYS A 234 -4.53 24.09 17.18
N PHE A 235 -3.99 23.05 16.54
CA PHE A 235 -2.57 23.02 16.17
C PHE A 235 -2.29 23.39 14.71
N PHE A 236 -3.30 23.30 13.83
CA PHE A 236 -3.18 23.55 12.39
C PHE A 236 -4.21 24.56 11.83
N TYR A 237 -5.08 25.12 12.68
CA TYR A 237 -6.00 26.21 12.34
C TYR A 237 -7.04 25.94 11.24
N PHE A 238 -7.41 24.68 10.99
CA PHE A 238 -8.47 24.33 10.04
C PHE A 238 -9.47 23.31 10.59
N ASP A 239 -10.68 23.31 10.02
CA ASP A 239 -11.72 22.33 10.29
C ASP A 239 -11.71 21.22 9.21
N CYS A 240 -11.60 19.95 9.63
CA CYS A 240 -11.51 18.82 8.72
C CYS A 240 -12.89 18.36 8.23
N HIS A 241 -13.04 18.25 6.91
CA HIS A 241 -14.27 17.86 6.22
C HIS A 241 -14.12 16.54 5.43
N CYS A 242 -13.15 15.69 5.79
CA CYS A 242 -12.97 14.39 5.13
C CYS A 242 -14.15 13.43 5.41
N SER A 243 -14.28 12.38 4.58
CA SER A 243 -15.35 11.35 4.64
C SER A 243 -15.61 10.82 6.05
N LYS A 244 -14.53 10.54 6.79
CA LYS A 244 -14.58 10.07 8.19
C LYS A 244 -15.19 11.13 9.11
N CYS A 245 -14.76 12.39 9.01
CA CYS A 245 -15.23 13.49 9.86
C CYS A 245 -16.68 13.95 9.57
N ILE A 246 -17.15 13.79 8.33
CA ILE A 246 -18.53 14.13 7.92
C ILE A 246 -19.50 12.94 8.03
N GLY A 247 -19.02 11.77 8.44
CA GLY A 247 -19.85 10.56 8.55
C GLY A 247 -20.38 10.06 7.20
N VAL A 248 -19.71 10.40 6.09
CA VAL A 248 -20.04 9.88 4.76
C VAL A 248 -19.42 8.50 4.56
N GLU A 249 -18.40 8.14 5.33
CA GLU A 249 -17.77 6.83 5.26
C GLU A 249 -18.74 5.68 5.58
N SER A 250 -19.54 5.80 6.65
CA SER A 250 -20.62 4.85 6.95
C SER A 250 -21.67 4.79 5.84
N LYS A 251 -21.85 5.88 5.08
CA LYS A 251 -22.73 5.93 3.92
C LYS A 251 -22.08 5.33 2.67
N ILE A 252 -20.78 5.49 2.45
CA ILE A 252 -20.04 4.90 1.31
C ILE A 252 -19.91 3.38 1.49
N GLN A 253 -19.51 2.93 2.69
CA GLN A 253 -19.49 1.52 3.07
C GLN A 253 -20.89 0.87 2.98
N ALA A 254 -21.95 1.64 3.26
CA ALA A 254 -23.33 1.21 3.05
C ALA A 254 -23.81 1.32 1.59
N SER A 255 -23.20 2.19 0.76
CA SER A 255 -23.61 2.44 -0.64
C SER A 255 -22.93 1.55 -1.66
N ILE A 256 -21.75 1.00 -1.35
CA ILE A 256 -21.10 0.04 -2.22
C ILE A 256 -21.62 -1.34 -1.85
N PRO A 257 -22.32 -2.02 -2.77
CA PRO A 257 -22.96 -3.28 -2.45
C PRO A 257 -21.94 -4.36 -2.12
N SER A 258 -22.21 -5.10 -1.05
CA SER A 258 -21.53 -6.37 -0.82
C SER A 258 -22.11 -7.40 -1.80
N LEU A 259 -21.40 -7.66 -2.89
CA LEU A 259 -21.78 -8.71 -3.84
C LEU A 259 -21.72 -10.06 -3.14
N LYS A 260 -22.78 -10.86 -3.30
CA LYS A 260 -22.90 -12.15 -2.65
C LYS A 260 -23.58 -13.17 -3.56
N PHE A 261 -22.92 -14.30 -3.76
CA PHE A 261 -23.46 -15.47 -4.43
C PHE A 261 -24.36 -16.28 -3.48
N ASN A 262 -25.37 -16.95 -4.04
CA ASN A 262 -26.24 -17.83 -3.27
C ASN A 262 -25.54 -19.15 -2.92
N GLU A 263 -25.23 -19.35 -1.64
CA GLU A 263 -24.62 -20.59 -1.15
C GLU A 263 -25.59 -21.78 -1.09
N LYS A 264 -26.90 -21.54 -1.02
CA LYS A 264 -27.89 -22.60 -0.78
C LYS A 264 -28.08 -23.55 -1.95
N ASP A 265 -27.76 -23.09 -3.16
CA ASP A 265 -27.97 -23.86 -4.39
C ASP A 265 -26.77 -24.78 -4.72
N ILE A 266 -25.68 -24.70 -3.94
CA ILE A 266 -24.44 -25.42 -4.19
C ILE A 266 -24.35 -26.66 -3.30
N ARG A 267 -24.45 -27.84 -3.92
CA ARG A 267 -24.46 -29.13 -3.20
C ARG A 267 -23.08 -29.70 -2.92
N HIS A 268 -22.08 -29.37 -3.73
CA HIS A 268 -20.72 -29.90 -3.56
C HIS A 268 -20.00 -29.17 -2.41
N PRO A 269 -19.49 -29.87 -1.38
CA PRO A 269 -18.97 -29.23 -0.17
C PRO A 269 -17.84 -28.22 -0.41
N GLU A 270 -16.85 -28.60 -1.20
CA GLU A 270 -15.67 -27.79 -1.53
C GLU A 270 -16.03 -26.61 -2.43
N LEU A 271 -16.95 -26.79 -3.38
CA LEU A 271 -17.45 -25.67 -4.17
C LEU A 271 -18.26 -24.70 -3.31
N ASN A 272 -19.04 -25.20 -2.34
CA ASN A 272 -19.77 -24.37 -1.38
C ASN A 272 -18.78 -23.55 -0.54
N LEU A 273 -17.70 -24.17 -0.06
CA LEU A 273 -16.63 -23.50 0.66
C LEU A 273 -15.92 -22.45 -0.21
N ALA A 274 -15.60 -22.77 -1.47
CA ALA A 274 -15.03 -21.82 -2.42
C ALA A 274 -15.92 -20.59 -2.64
N VAL A 275 -17.24 -20.79 -2.72
CA VAL A 275 -18.20 -19.68 -2.84
C VAL A 275 -18.30 -18.85 -1.56
N ARG A 276 -18.23 -19.47 -0.39
CA ARG A 276 -18.10 -18.74 0.88
C ARG A 276 -16.84 -17.87 0.92
N MET A 277 -15.71 -18.41 0.48
CA MET A 277 -14.46 -17.65 0.39
C MET A 277 -14.60 -16.47 -0.59
N ALA A 278 -15.18 -16.70 -1.77
CA ALA A 278 -15.42 -15.64 -2.75
C ALA A 278 -16.35 -14.54 -2.19
N ASN A 279 -17.43 -14.92 -1.50
CA ASN A 279 -18.31 -13.98 -0.79
C ASN A 279 -17.55 -13.15 0.23
N LYS A 280 -16.66 -13.77 1.02
CA LYS A 280 -15.80 -13.07 1.97
C LYS A 280 -14.85 -12.09 1.31
N PHE A 281 -14.25 -12.44 0.16
CA PHE A 281 -13.46 -11.48 -0.62
C PHE A 281 -14.30 -10.29 -1.08
N CYS A 282 -15.51 -10.51 -1.57
CA CYS A 282 -16.42 -9.43 -1.98
C CYS A 282 -16.86 -8.51 -0.82
N GLU A 283 -16.89 -9.02 0.42
CA GLU A 283 -17.21 -8.25 1.63
C GLU A 283 -16.08 -7.26 2.02
N THR A 284 -14.84 -7.50 1.57
CA THR A 284 -13.66 -6.70 1.94
C THR A 284 -13.76 -5.25 1.44
N PHE A 285 -13.18 -4.32 2.20
CA PHE A 285 -13.09 -2.92 1.78
C PHE A 285 -12.29 -2.76 0.48
N THR A 286 -11.23 -3.55 0.29
CA THR A 286 -10.43 -3.56 -0.94
C THR A 286 -11.28 -3.95 -2.15
N ALA A 287 -12.06 -5.04 -2.07
CA ALA A 287 -12.95 -5.43 -3.15
C ALA A 287 -14.03 -4.38 -3.43
N LYS A 288 -14.64 -3.81 -2.38
CA LYS A 288 -15.62 -2.72 -2.51
C LYS A 288 -15.03 -1.49 -3.22
N CYS A 289 -13.82 -1.08 -2.87
CA CYS A 289 -13.10 -0.02 -3.59
C CYS A 289 -12.91 -0.40 -5.06
N ILE A 290 -12.42 -1.61 -5.35
CA ILE A 290 -12.23 -2.10 -6.73
C ILE A 290 -13.54 -2.07 -7.53
N PHE A 291 -14.65 -2.55 -6.97
CA PHE A 291 -15.94 -2.56 -7.65
C PHE A 291 -16.45 -1.14 -7.93
N SER A 292 -16.22 -0.20 -7.01
CA SER A 292 -16.50 1.21 -7.27
C SER A 292 -15.70 1.74 -8.46
N LEU A 293 -14.45 1.29 -8.65
CA LEU A 293 -13.62 1.66 -9.81
C LEU A 293 -14.13 1.03 -11.12
N PHE A 294 -14.74 -0.14 -11.07
CA PHE A 294 -15.43 -0.75 -12.21
C PHE A 294 -16.73 0.00 -12.56
N GLN A 295 -17.15 0.98 -11.75
CA GLN A 295 -18.37 1.76 -11.93
C GLN A 295 -19.60 0.85 -12.09
N ILE A 296 -19.71 -0.13 -11.20
CA ILE A 296 -20.81 -1.10 -11.21
C ILE A 296 -22.15 -0.39 -10.93
N ASP A 297 -23.21 -0.83 -11.59
CA ASP A 297 -24.58 -0.54 -11.16
C ASP A 297 -24.87 -1.37 -9.92
N SER A 298 -24.95 -0.72 -8.77
CA SER A 298 -24.98 -1.40 -7.49
C SER A 298 -26.22 -2.28 -7.30
N GLU A 299 -27.40 -1.78 -7.66
CA GLU A 299 -28.64 -2.52 -7.41
C GLU A 299 -28.76 -3.74 -8.32
N ASN A 300 -28.45 -3.57 -9.61
CA ASN A 300 -28.49 -4.64 -10.59
C ASN A 300 -27.42 -5.71 -10.30
N SER A 301 -26.20 -5.28 -9.96
CA SER A 301 -25.09 -6.21 -9.70
C SER A 301 -25.31 -7.06 -8.45
N ILE A 302 -25.95 -6.53 -7.39
CA ILE A 302 -26.33 -7.34 -6.21
C ILE A 302 -27.28 -8.46 -6.61
N ALA A 303 -28.37 -8.09 -7.29
CA ALA A 303 -29.40 -9.05 -7.66
C ALA A 303 -28.85 -10.11 -8.60
N ASN A 304 -27.97 -9.72 -9.52
CA ASN A 304 -27.38 -10.64 -10.49
C ASN A 304 -26.32 -11.54 -9.86
N ALA A 305 -25.46 -11.02 -8.97
CA ALA A 305 -24.53 -11.84 -8.20
C ALA A 305 -25.28 -12.92 -7.40
N PHE A 306 -26.39 -12.56 -6.74
CA PHE A 306 -27.18 -13.52 -5.99
C PHE A 306 -27.88 -14.57 -6.86
N LYS A 307 -28.31 -14.18 -8.08
CA LYS A 307 -28.89 -15.11 -9.07
C LYS A 307 -27.86 -15.97 -9.78
N THR A 308 -26.57 -15.62 -9.68
CA THR A 308 -25.51 -16.29 -10.44
C THR A 308 -25.37 -17.72 -9.96
N LYS A 309 -25.52 -18.67 -10.89
CA LYS A 309 -25.29 -20.10 -10.66
C LYS A 309 -23.81 -20.40 -10.82
N ILE A 310 -23.30 -21.30 -9.98
CA ILE A 310 -21.91 -21.74 -10.03
C ILE A 310 -21.93 -23.27 -10.08
N LEU A 311 -21.47 -23.83 -11.20
CA LEU A 311 -21.66 -25.24 -11.50
C LEU A 311 -20.39 -25.85 -12.11
N PHE A 312 -20.21 -27.15 -11.91
CA PHE A 312 -19.23 -27.93 -12.65
C PHE A 312 -19.79 -28.37 -13.99
N GLU A 313 -19.01 -28.24 -15.06
CA GLU A 313 -19.44 -28.60 -16.41
C GLU A 313 -18.30 -29.25 -17.22
N ALA A 314 -18.67 -30.14 -18.13
CA ALA A 314 -17.74 -30.72 -19.08
C ALA A 314 -17.22 -29.65 -20.04
N ARG A 315 -15.92 -29.71 -20.34
CA ARG A 315 -15.31 -28.76 -21.26
C ARG A 315 -16.00 -28.81 -22.64
N PRO A 316 -16.38 -27.67 -23.24
CA PRO A 316 -16.90 -27.60 -24.60
C PRO A 316 -15.90 -28.16 -25.62
N SER A 317 -16.42 -28.87 -26.62
CA SER A 317 -15.64 -29.69 -27.57
C SER A 317 -14.65 -28.92 -28.44
N ASN A 318 -14.76 -27.59 -28.52
CA ASN A 318 -14.05 -26.75 -29.50
C ASN A 318 -12.96 -25.83 -28.91
N ASP A 319 -12.78 -25.75 -27.58
CA ASP A 319 -11.95 -24.69 -26.98
C ASP A 319 -10.71 -25.19 -26.24
N LYS A 320 -9.60 -24.43 -26.31
CA LYS A 320 -8.27 -24.51 -25.64
C LYS A 320 -8.05 -25.62 -24.58
N LYS A 321 -6.96 -26.41 -24.73
CA LYS A 321 -6.60 -27.61 -23.91
C LYS A 321 -6.71 -27.46 -22.39
N TYR A 322 -6.62 -26.24 -21.86
CA TYR A 322 -6.41 -25.94 -20.44
C TYR A 322 -7.47 -25.01 -19.84
N MET A 323 -8.70 -25.03 -20.37
CA MET A 323 -9.78 -24.14 -19.91
C MET A 323 -10.35 -24.54 -18.54
N VAL A 324 -10.12 -23.72 -17.50
CA VAL A 324 -10.43 -24.04 -16.08
C VAL A 324 -11.75 -23.46 -15.57
N ALA A 325 -12.19 -22.32 -16.11
CA ALA A 325 -13.48 -21.71 -15.85
C ALA A 325 -13.88 -20.82 -17.03
N TRP A 326 -15.18 -20.59 -17.20
CA TRP A 326 -15.71 -19.75 -18.27
C TRP A 326 -17.12 -19.26 -17.95
N THR A 327 -17.57 -18.30 -18.75
CA THR A 327 -18.93 -17.79 -18.78
C THR A 327 -19.35 -17.63 -20.25
N TYR A 328 -20.61 -17.90 -20.58
CA TYR A 328 -21.12 -17.68 -21.95
C TYR A 328 -21.50 -16.21 -22.15
N ARG A 329 -21.09 -15.61 -23.28
CA ARG A 329 -21.38 -14.20 -23.54
C ARG A 329 -22.83 -13.93 -23.94
N ASP A 330 -23.41 -14.81 -24.76
CA ASP A 330 -24.65 -14.50 -25.48
C ASP A 330 -25.91 -15.18 -24.93
N PHE A 331 -25.79 -16.29 -24.20
CA PHE A 331 -26.96 -17.11 -23.83
C PHE A 331 -27.18 -17.31 -22.32
N ASP A 332 -26.14 -17.19 -21.49
CA ASP A 332 -26.26 -17.37 -20.03
C ASP A 332 -25.36 -16.41 -19.24
N PRO A 333 -25.78 -15.14 -19.07
CA PRO A 333 -25.01 -14.13 -18.34
C PRO A 333 -25.10 -14.28 -16.81
N TYR A 334 -25.65 -15.40 -16.31
CA TYR A 334 -25.83 -15.65 -14.88
C TYR A 334 -25.28 -17.01 -14.45
N THR A 335 -24.39 -17.62 -15.23
CA THR A 335 -23.76 -18.88 -14.82
C THR A 335 -22.25 -18.83 -15.00
N ILE A 336 -21.54 -19.13 -13.91
CA ILE A 336 -20.10 -19.40 -13.89
C ILE A 336 -19.91 -20.90 -13.99
N TYR A 337 -19.20 -21.34 -15.02
CA TYR A 337 -18.86 -22.73 -15.24
C TYR A 337 -17.43 -22.98 -14.78
N ILE A 338 -17.25 -24.02 -13.97
CA ILE A 338 -15.95 -24.51 -13.53
C ILE A 338 -15.74 -25.87 -14.18
N ASN A 339 -14.52 -26.15 -14.64
CA ASN A 339 -14.23 -27.41 -15.30
C ASN A 339 -14.47 -28.60 -14.35
N GLU A 340 -15.30 -29.56 -14.79
CA GLU A 340 -15.68 -30.75 -14.02
C GLU A 340 -14.49 -31.63 -13.58
N ILE A 341 -13.30 -31.45 -14.18
CA ILE A 341 -12.09 -32.15 -13.78
C ILE A 341 -11.71 -31.90 -12.31
N PHE A 342 -11.99 -30.70 -11.79
CA PHE A 342 -11.76 -30.39 -10.38
C PHE A 342 -12.72 -31.16 -9.48
N LYS A 343 -13.99 -31.29 -9.89
CA LYS A 343 -14.97 -32.13 -9.20
C LYS A 343 -14.50 -33.58 -9.12
N LYS A 344 -14.11 -34.15 -10.26
CA LYS A 344 -13.61 -35.54 -10.33
C LYS A 344 -12.35 -35.74 -9.49
N ARG A 345 -11.43 -34.77 -9.47
CA ARG A 345 -10.23 -34.80 -8.63
C ARG A 345 -10.58 -34.76 -7.13
N LEU A 346 -11.47 -33.85 -6.72
CA LEU A 346 -11.93 -33.74 -5.33
C LEU A 346 -12.64 -35.02 -4.86
N GLU A 347 -13.47 -35.63 -5.71
CA GLU A 347 -14.11 -36.93 -5.43
C GLU A 347 -13.06 -38.04 -5.19
N ILE A 348 -11.94 -38.06 -5.93
CA ILE A 348 -10.83 -39.00 -5.72
C ILE A 348 -10.12 -38.72 -4.39
N LEU A 349 -9.82 -37.45 -4.10
CA LEU A 349 -9.08 -37.06 -2.89
C LEU A 349 -9.86 -37.34 -1.61
N ASN A 350 -11.18 -37.15 -1.67
CA ASN A 350 -12.09 -37.35 -0.55
C ASN A 350 -12.18 -38.81 -0.09
N ALA A 351 -11.72 -39.77 -0.88
CA ALA A 351 -11.58 -41.16 -0.43
C ALA A 351 -10.66 -41.29 0.79
N ASN A 352 -9.58 -40.47 0.85
CA ASN A 352 -8.64 -40.37 1.96
C ASN A 352 -8.42 -38.88 2.33
N ALA A 353 -9.48 -38.17 2.70
CA ALA A 353 -9.44 -36.72 2.91
C ALA A 353 -8.33 -36.25 3.89
N GLN A 354 -8.06 -37.01 4.96
CA GLN A 354 -7.05 -36.66 5.96
C GLN A 354 -5.62 -36.61 5.38
N GLU A 355 -5.29 -37.52 4.46
CA GLU A 355 -3.97 -37.57 3.82
C GLU A 355 -3.85 -36.57 2.67
N ASN A 356 -4.98 -36.14 2.13
CA ASN A 356 -5.08 -35.29 0.94
C ASN A 356 -5.51 -33.86 1.25
N ILE A 357 -5.59 -33.49 2.53
CA ILE A 357 -6.16 -32.21 2.97
C ILE A 357 -5.50 -31.03 2.26
N GLU A 358 -4.17 -31.06 2.11
CA GLU A 358 -3.37 -30.03 1.44
C GLU A 358 -3.80 -29.74 0.00
N GLU A 359 -4.08 -30.80 -0.75
CA GLU A 359 -4.51 -30.69 -2.14
C GLU A 359 -5.97 -30.23 -2.23
N ILE A 360 -6.82 -30.72 -1.32
CA ILE A 360 -8.25 -30.35 -1.25
C ILE A 360 -8.42 -28.86 -1.01
N GLU A 361 -7.75 -28.27 -0.01
CA GLU A 361 -7.94 -26.82 0.24
C GLU A 361 -7.20 -25.98 -0.82
N THR A 362 -6.12 -26.49 -1.44
CA THR A 362 -5.46 -25.83 -2.59
C THR A 362 -6.43 -25.68 -3.77
N ILE A 363 -7.09 -26.78 -4.15
CA ILE A 363 -8.11 -26.76 -5.21
C ILE A 363 -9.25 -25.83 -4.80
N THR A 364 -9.76 -25.98 -3.58
CA THR A 364 -10.90 -25.19 -3.06
C THR A 364 -10.62 -23.69 -3.12
N PHE A 365 -9.45 -23.25 -2.66
CA PHE A 365 -9.06 -21.86 -2.77
C PHE A 365 -8.97 -21.42 -4.24
N TYR A 366 -8.34 -22.22 -5.10
CA TYR A 366 -8.25 -21.88 -6.51
C TYR A 366 -9.63 -21.72 -7.17
N LEU A 367 -10.61 -22.56 -6.81
CA LEU A 367 -12.00 -22.40 -7.26
C LEU A 367 -12.58 -21.04 -6.85
N SER A 368 -12.29 -20.56 -5.63
CA SER A 368 -12.73 -19.23 -5.17
C SER A 368 -12.15 -18.10 -6.03
N VAL A 369 -10.89 -18.24 -6.45
CA VAL A 369 -10.23 -17.30 -7.35
C VAL A 369 -10.87 -17.32 -8.73
N LEU A 370 -11.20 -18.51 -9.26
CA LEU A 370 -11.90 -18.63 -10.54
C LEU A 370 -13.28 -17.97 -10.50
N ILE A 371 -14.02 -18.13 -9.40
CA ILE A 371 -15.32 -17.47 -9.19
C ILE A 371 -15.16 -15.93 -9.22
N LEU A 372 -14.17 -15.40 -8.50
CA LEU A 372 -13.89 -13.96 -8.50
C LEU A 372 -13.43 -13.47 -9.89
N HIS A 373 -12.60 -14.24 -10.58
CA HIS A 373 -12.15 -13.93 -11.93
C HIS A 373 -13.34 -13.75 -12.89
N GLU A 374 -14.24 -14.74 -12.94
CA GLU A 374 -15.43 -14.69 -13.79
C GLU A 374 -16.44 -13.62 -13.33
N LEU A 375 -16.53 -13.36 -12.03
CA LEU A 375 -17.33 -12.24 -11.50
C LEU A 375 -16.92 -10.91 -12.12
N ALA A 376 -15.62 -10.67 -12.28
CA ALA A 376 -15.12 -9.42 -12.86
C ALA A 376 -15.68 -9.21 -14.28
N HIS A 377 -15.70 -10.26 -15.10
CA HIS A 377 -16.28 -10.21 -16.45
C HIS A 377 -17.80 -10.02 -16.40
N LEU A 378 -18.49 -10.75 -15.54
CA LEU A 378 -19.93 -10.62 -15.37
C LEU A 378 -20.35 -9.21 -14.95
N LEU A 379 -19.58 -8.54 -14.09
CA LEU A 379 -19.87 -7.16 -13.67
C LEU A 379 -19.88 -6.17 -14.84
N PHE A 380 -18.95 -6.31 -15.80
CA PHE A 380 -18.95 -5.51 -17.02
C PHE A 380 -20.13 -5.88 -17.93
N ARG A 381 -20.44 -7.17 -18.07
CA ARG A 381 -21.57 -7.60 -18.90
C ARG A 381 -22.92 -7.14 -18.38
N TRP A 382 -23.14 -7.18 -17.06
CA TRP A 382 -24.37 -6.68 -16.45
C TRP A 382 -24.55 -5.17 -16.61
N LYS A 383 -23.45 -4.43 -16.84
CA LYS A 383 -23.45 -3.01 -17.21
C LYS A 383 -23.75 -2.78 -18.70
N GLY A 384 -23.66 -3.82 -19.54
CA GLY A 384 -23.83 -3.76 -20.99
C GLY A 384 -22.52 -3.76 -21.78
N ASP A 385 -21.37 -3.83 -21.10
CA ASP A 385 -20.06 -3.93 -21.73
C ASP A 385 -19.77 -5.40 -22.06
N ARG A 386 -19.83 -5.77 -23.35
CA ARG A 386 -19.63 -7.16 -23.81
C ARG A 386 -18.16 -7.58 -23.88
N VAL A 387 -17.23 -6.64 -23.70
CA VAL A 387 -15.78 -6.83 -23.71
C VAL A 387 -15.18 -6.02 -22.57
N SER A 388 -14.14 -6.54 -21.94
CA SER A 388 -13.35 -5.79 -20.95
C SER A 388 -12.87 -4.45 -21.54
N PRO A 389 -12.98 -3.31 -20.81
CA PRO A 389 -12.51 -2.02 -21.31
C PRO A 389 -11.02 -2.04 -21.67
N GLU A 390 -10.61 -1.34 -22.75
CA GLU A 390 -9.21 -1.30 -23.22
C GLU A 390 -8.17 -0.96 -22.12
N LYS A 391 -8.55 -0.13 -21.15
CA LYS A 391 -7.68 0.27 -20.01
C LYS A 391 -7.46 -0.85 -18.98
N ILE A 392 -8.34 -1.84 -18.96
CA ILE A 392 -8.35 -2.99 -18.05
C ILE A 392 -7.80 -4.24 -18.76
N ARG A 393 -8.00 -4.35 -20.08
CA ARG A 393 -7.65 -5.49 -20.96
C ARG A 393 -8.38 -6.78 -20.60
N GLU A 394 -8.15 -7.32 -19.41
CA GLU A 394 -8.73 -8.58 -18.92
C GLU A 394 -9.22 -8.35 -17.48
N ALA A 395 -10.54 -8.26 -17.29
CA ALA A 395 -11.13 -7.85 -16.03
C ALA A 395 -10.83 -8.80 -14.86
N GLY A 396 -10.79 -10.11 -15.10
CA GLY A 396 -10.53 -11.13 -14.09
C GLY A 396 -9.09 -11.07 -13.56
N ILE A 397 -8.10 -11.05 -14.45
CA ILE A 397 -6.69 -10.83 -14.15
C ILE A 397 -6.51 -9.50 -13.43
N LYS A 398 -7.27 -8.45 -13.83
CA LYS A 398 -7.18 -7.16 -13.17
C LYS A 398 -7.69 -7.18 -11.74
N LEU A 399 -8.81 -7.85 -11.50
CA LEU A 399 -9.35 -8.05 -10.16
C LEU A 399 -8.36 -8.86 -9.30
N GLU A 400 -7.79 -9.93 -9.85
CA GLU A 400 -6.76 -10.73 -9.17
C GLU A 400 -5.51 -9.92 -8.84
N ASP A 401 -5.05 -9.09 -9.76
CA ASP A 401 -3.89 -8.23 -9.58
C ASP A 401 -4.07 -7.23 -8.43
N TRP A 402 -5.30 -6.77 -8.23
CA TRP A 402 -5.64 -5.82 -7.17
C TRP A 402 -5.94 -6.48 -5.84
N LEU A 403 -6.52 -7.69 -5.83
CA LEU A 403 -6.79 -8.45 -4.60
C LEU A 403 -5.56 -9.22 -4.10
N PHE A 404 -4.78 -9.78 -5.01
CA PHE A 404 -3.71 -10.75 -4.76
C PHE A 404 -2.35 -10.30 -5.32
N GLY A 405 -2.22 -9.07 -5.83
CA GLY A 405 -0.92 -8.55 -6.28
C GLY A 405 -0.36 -9.18 -7.57
N GLY A 406 -1.11 -10.05 -8.25
CA GLY A 406 -0.75 -10.60 -9.57
C GLY A 406 -1.73 -11.68 -10.06
N LYS A 407 -1.47 -12.24 -11.26
CA LYS A 407 -2.26 -13.33 -11.85
C LYS A 407 -2.06 -14.63 -11.06
N VAL A 408 -3.14 -15.20 -10.55
CA VAL A 408 -3.12 -16.38 -9.69
C VAL A 408 -3.33 -17.65 -10.52
N THR A 409 -2.42 -18.62 -10.42
CA THR A 409 -2.40 -19.87 -11.20
C THR A 409 -2.24 -21.07 -10.28
N ILE A 410 -2.85 -22.22 -10.59
CA ILE A 410 -2.66 -23.47 -9.84
C ILE A 410 -1.51 -24.31 -10.42
N LEU A 411 -0.70 -24.88 -9.55
CA LEU A 411 0.44 -25.73 -9.89
C LEU A 411 0.01 -27.20 -9.96
N THR A 412 0.28 -27.87 -11.08
CA THR A 412 -0.28 -29.20 -11.43
C THR A 412 0.78 -30.16 -11.98
N HIS A 413 0.74 -31.45 -11.58
CA HIS A 413 1.68 -32.50 -12.02
C HIS A 413 0.93 -33.79 -12.44
N PRO A 414 1.38 -34.52 -13.48
CA PRO A 414 2.48 -34.19 -14.41
C PRO A 414 2.04 -33.21 -15.51
N GLY A 415 2.99 -32.48 -16.09
CA GLY A 415 2.72 -31.24 -16.81
C GLY A 415 2.05 -31.32 -18.19
N SER A 416 1.87 -32.52 -18.77
CA SER A 416 1.44 -32.68 -20.18
C SER A 416 0.02 -33.26 -20.38
N ASN A 417 -0.52 -33.96 -19.37
CA ASN A 417 -1.79 -34.68 -19.42
C ASN A 417 -2.72 -34.24 -18.28
N TRP A 418 -3.35 -33.07 -18.46
CA TRP A 418 -4.37 -32.59 -17.54
C TRP A 418 -5.56 -33.56 -17.51
N SER A 419 -5.76 -34.21 -16.36
CA SER A 419 -6.78 -35.24 -16.16
C SER A 419 -7.30 -35.19 -14.71
N PRO A 420 -8.39 -35.90 -14.37
CA PRO A 420 -8.84 -36.03 -12.99
C PRO A 420 -7.81 -36.62 -12.01
N ASN A 421 -6.73 -37.22 -12.51
CA ASN A 421 -5.65 -37.79 -11.70
C ASN A 421 -4.46 -36.83 -11.54
N SER A 422 -4.51 -35.64 -12.14
CA SER A 422 -3.46 -34.65 -12.00
C SER A 422 -3.41 -34.12 -10.57
N LYS A 423 -2.22 -34.15 -9.96
CA LYS A 423 -1.98 -33.67 -8.60
C LYS A 423 -1.81 -32.16 -8.58
N HIS A 424 -2.43 -31.48 -7.62
CA HIS A 424 -2.25 -30.05 -7.37
C HIS A 424 -1.55 -29.81 -6.03
N TYR A 425 -0.46 -29.05 -6.03
CA TYR A 425 0.44 -28.93 -4.86
C TYR A 425 0.75 -27.48 -4.49
N GLY A 426 0.03 -26.52 -5.08
CA GLY A 426 0.07 -25.14 -4.63
C GLY A 426 -0.44 -24.12 -5.64
N ILE A 427 -0.27 -22.85 -5.26
CA ILE A 427 -0.67 -21.68 -6.03
C ILE A 427 0.56 -20.83 -6.35
N ARG A 428 0.60 -20.28 -7.56
CA ARG A 428 1.62 -19.33 -8.02
C ARG A 428 0.99 -18.01 -8.43
N ILE A 429 1.60 -16.91 -7.99
CA ILE A 429 1.18 -15.55 -8.35
C ILE A 429 2.24 -14.94 -9.29
N LYS A 430 1.84 -14.56 -10.52
CA LYS A 430 2.68 -13.91 -11.53
C LYS A 430 2.42 -12.40 -11.50
N LYS A 431 3.42 -11.60 -11.11
CA LYS A 431 3.32 -10.12 -11.10
C LYS A 431 3.23 -9.59 -12.54
N ILE A 432 2.37 -8.60 -12.75
CA ILE A 432 2.05 -8.06 -14.09
C ILE A 432 3.08 -7.00 -14.57
N VAL A 433 3.96 -6.50 -13.69
CA VAL A 433 4.96 -5.47 -14.05
C VAL A 433 6.36 -6.10 -14.10
N THR A 434 6.84 -6.37 -15.33
CA THR A 434 8.23 -6.55 -15.87
C THR A 434 9.35 -7.15 -15.01
N ASP A 435 9.08 -7.75 -13.86
CA ASP A 435 10.08 -8.44 -13.05
C ASP A 435 9.58 -9.87 -12.84
N THR A 436 10.23 -10.84 -13.50
CA THR A 436 9.92 -12.27 -13.50
C THR A 436 10.25 -12.95 -12.16
N LYS A 437 9.96 -12.28 -11.04
CA LYS A 437 10.03 -12.87 -9.71
C LYS A 437 8.69 -13.53 -9.41
N TYR A 438 8.70 -14.86 -9.49
CA TYR A 438 7.57 -15.69 -9.10
C TYR A 438 7.63 -15.97 -7.60
N SER A 439 6.51 -15.82 -6.92
CA SER A 439 6.39 -16.17 -5.51
C SER A 439 5.46 -17.37 -5.33
N ARG A 440 5.91 -18.38 -4.57
CA ARG A 440 5.09 -19.51 -4.11
C ARG A 440 4.67 -19.22 -2.66
N LEU A 441 3.41 -19.52 -2.33
CA LEU A 441 2.89 -19.42 -0.97
C LEU A 441 2.94 -20.80 -0.31
N SER A 442 3.41 -20.87 0.94
CA SER A 442 3.29 -22.11 1.72
C SER A 442 1.84 -22.29 2.18
N TYR A 443 1.35 -23.52 2.07
CA TYR A 443 -0.03 -23.88 2.34
C TYR A 443 -0.47 -23.56 3.79
N ASP A 444 0.37 -23.89 4.77
CA ASP A 444 0.10 -23.61 6.19
C ASP A 444 -0.04 -22.12 6.51
N LYS A 445 0.70 -21.24 5.83
CA LYS A 445 0.60 -19.77 6.00
C LYS A 445 -0.69 -19.23 5.37
N TYR A 446 -1.24 -19.94 4.40
CA TYR A 446 -2.45 -19.58 3.68
C TYR A 446 -3.71 -19.97 4.48
N ILE A 447 -3.73 -21.18 5.03
CA ILE A 447 -4.87 -21.74 5.78
C ILE A 447 -5.00 -21.14 7.17
N ASN A 448 -3.89 -20.94 7.92
CA ASN A 448 -3.93 -20.24 9.21
C ASN A 448 -4.53 -18.82 9.10
N LYS A 449 -4.47 -18.25 7.90
CA LYS A 449 -4.88 -16.90 7.57
C LYS A 449 -6.34 -16.84 7.08
N ILE A 450 -6.93 -17.92 6.56
CA ILE A 450 -8.30 -17.93 5.99
C ILE A 450 -9.29 -18.79 6.78
N CYS A 451 -8.83 -19.88 7.41
CA CYS A 451 -9.69 -20.89 8.02
C CYS A 451 -9.90 -20.72 9.54
N HIS A 452 -9.14 -19.85 10.22
CA HIS A 452 -9.26 -19.59 11.67
C HIS A 452 -9.95 -18.26 12.01
N PHE A 453 -10.79 -17.75 11.11
CA PHE A 453 -11.44 -16.45 11.24
C PHE A 453 -12.56 -16.45 12.30
N GLU A 454 -12.42 -15.60 13.33
CA GLU A 454 -13.55 -15.19 14.17
C GLU A 454 -14.24 -13.94 13.58
N PRO A 455 -15.58 -13.79 13.75
CA PRO A 455 -16.40 -12.77 13.06
C PRO A 455 -15.95 -11.30 13.19
N ASP A 456 -15.08 -11.00 14.15
CA ASP A 456 -14.68 -9.64 14.52
C ASP A 456 -13.21 -9.29 14.17
N GLU A 457 -12.50 -10.16 13.43
CA GLU A 457 -11.13 -9.87 13.00
C GLU A 457 -11.05 -8.98 11.74
N ASP A 458 -10.11 -8.03 11.74
CA ASP A 458 -9.87 -7.11 10.63
C ASP A 458 -9.21 -7.83 9.44
N PHE A 459 -10.03 -8.20 8.45
CA PHE A 459 -9.61 -8.89 7.23
C PHE A 459 -8.63 -8.07 6.36
N GLU A 460 -8.41 -6.77 6.61
CA GLU A 460 -7.44 -5.98 5.83
C GLU A 460 -5.98 -6.39 6.04
N LEU A 461 -5.65 -6.97 7.20
CA LEU A 461 -4.35 -7.62 7.45
C LEU A 461 -4.11 -8.85 6.56
N TYR A 462 -5.20 -9.37 5.99
CA TYR A 462 -5.21 -10.67 5.33
C TYR A 462 -4.89 -10.60 3.84
N THR A 463 -5.03 -9.39 3.25
CA THR A 463 -4.74 -9.07 1.84
C THR A 463 -3.26 -8.95 1.48
N THR A 464 -2.37 -8.87 2.49
CA THR A 464 -0.92 -8.76 2.28
C THR A 464 -0.30 -10.16 2.15
N LEU A 465 0.21 -10.52 0.97
CA LEU A 465 0.80 -11.84 0.71
C LEU A 465 2.23 -11.92 1.23
N PHE A 466 2.54 -13.00 1.97
CA PHE A 466 3.90 -13.36 2.35
C PHE A 466 4.45 -14.38 1.34
N CYS A 467 5.54 -14.04 0.66
CA CYS A 467 6.11 -14.84 -0.42
C CYS A 467 7.38 -15.56 0.06
N ASP A 468 7.49 -16.86 -0.18
CA ASP A 468 8.76 -17.58 -0.02
C ASP A 468 9.39 -17.75 -1.42
N ASP A 469 10.64 -17.26 -1.58
CA ASP A 469 11.43 -17.41 -2.82
C ASP A 469 12.02 -18.84 -2.87
N ILE A 470 11.33 -19.79 -3.51
CA ILE A 470 11.81 -21.18 -3.69
C ILE A 470 12.03 -21.47 -5.18
N LYS A 471 13.14 -22.15 -5.52
CA LYS A 471 13.49 -22.54 -6.91
C LYS A 471 12.51 -23.58 -7.49
N ASN A 472 12.26 -23.47 -8.79
CA ASN A 472 11.31 -24.26 -9.58
C ASN A 472 11.55 -25.78 -9.51
N GLU A 473 10.49 -26.55 -9.25
CA GLU A 473 10.46 -28.02 -9.38
C GLU A 473 10.23 -28.44 -10.85
N ILE A 474 10.95 -29.47 -11.31
CA ILE A 474 10.87 -30.03 -12.67
C ILE A 474 9.53 -30.78 -12.83
N ASP A 475 8.84 -30.63 -13.97
CA ASP A 475 7.56 -31.27 -14.37
C ASP A 475 6.25 -30.68 -13.80
N THR A 476 6.15 -29.35 -13.81
CA THR A 476 5.04 -28.60 -13.21
C THR A 476 4.29 -27.73 -14.24
N LEU A 477 3.00 -28.00 -14.46
CA LEU A 477 2.11 -27.19 -15.33
C LEU A 477 1.36 -26.15 -14.50
N THR A 478 1.24 -24.94 -15.05
CA THR A 478 0.49 -23.86 -14.42
C THR A 478 -0.78 -23.55 -15.19
N LEU A 479 -1.92 -23.75 -14.55
CA LEU A 479 -3.22 -23.62 -15.21
C LEU A 479 -3.88 -22.29 -14.89
N LYS A 480 -4.34 -21.57 -15.93
CA LYS A 480 -5.16 -20.35 -15.87
C LYS A 480 -5.81 -20.02 -17.22
N GLY A 481 -6.34 -21.02 -17.92
CA GLY A 481 -7.14 -20.79 -19.14
C GLY A 481 -8.56 -20.39 -18.75
N CYS A 482 -8.82 -19.12 -18.47
CA CYS A 482 -10.19 -18.60 -18.37
C CYS A 482 -10.54 -17.98 -19.71
N SER A 483 -11.72 -18.25 -20.26
CA SER A 483 -12.12 -17.71 -21.57
C SER A 483 -13.62 -17.47 -21.65
N GLU A 484 -14.00 -16.61 -22.60
CA GLU A 484 -15.39 -16.25 -22.88
C GLU A 484 -15.78 -16.88 -24.24
N ILE A 485 -16.87 -17.65 -24.31
CA ILE A 485 -17.19 -18.51 -25.48
C ILE A 485 -18.34 -17.92 -26.32
N TYR A 486 -18.22 -17.98 -27.66
CA TYR A 486 -19.23 -17.59 -28.68
C TYR A 486 -19.84 -18.82 -29.40
N GLU A 487 -21.10 -18.76 -29.86
CA GLU A 487 -21.78 -19.91 -30.51
C GLU A 487 -21.44 -20.12 -31.99
N ASN A 488 -20.97 -19.12 -32.75
CA ASN A 488 -20.74 -19.26 -34.19
C ASN A 488 -19.24 -19.28 -34.53
N ASN A 489 -18.75 -20.46 -34.92
CA ASN A 489 -17.37 -20.73 -35.38
C ASN A 489 -16.80 -19.65 -36.34
N SER A 490 -15.47 -19.47 -36.28
CA SER A 490 -14.58 -18.97 -37.34
C SER A 490 -14.24 -17.48 -37.43
N GLN A 491 -13.91 -16.82 -36.31
CA GLN A 491 -12.87 -15.78 -36.35
C GLN A 491 -11.94 -15.94 -35.16
N ASP A 492 -10.70 -16.31 -35.48
CA ASP A 492 -9.53 -16.13 -34.63
C ASP A 492 -9.44 -14.64 -34.26
N ASP A 493 -9.98 -14.27 -33.10
CA ASP A 493 -9.39 -13.17 -32.37
C ASP A 493 -8.28 -13.81 -31.52
N ASP A 494 -7.04 -13.58 -31.97
CA ASP A 494 -5.82 -13.80 -31.21
C ASP A 494 -5.98 -13.13 -29.83
N ASP A 495 -6.44 -13.90 -28.86
CA ASP A 495 -6.32 -13.58 -27.44
C ASP A 495 -4.82 -13.55 -27.11
N PRO A 496 -4.20 -12.38 -26.85
CA PRO A 496 -2.74 -12.28 -26.78
C PRO A 496 -2.10 -12.97 -25.57
N ASP A 497 -2.86 -13.68 -24.73
CA ASP A 497 -2.36 -14.22 -23.46
C ASP A 497 -2.49 -15.74 -23.30
N ILE A 498 -2.75 -16.48 -24.39
CA ILE A 498 -2.05 -17.76 -24.51
C ILE A 498 -0.74 -17.45 -25.21
N ASP A 499 0.26 -17.08 -24.41
CA ASP A 499 1.62 -17.21 -24.87
C ASP A 499 1.85 -18.72 -25.11
N GLU A 500 1.62 -19.17 -26.34
CA GLU A 500 1.98 -20.51 -26.78
C GLU A 500 3.49 -20.73 -26.63
N ASN A 501 4.29 -19.67 -26.50
CA ASN A 501 5.68 -19.78 -26.05
C ASN A 501 5.80 -20.05 -24.53
N ASP A 502 4.85 -19.70 -23.66
CA ASP A 502 4.88 -20.06 -22.22
C ASP A 502 4.49 -21.56 -22.02
N ILE A 503 3.85 -22.19 -23.02
CA ILE A 503 3.60 -23.65 -23.03
C ILE A 503 4.85 -24.45 -23.44
N TYR A 504 5.79 -23.84 -24.19
CA TYR A 504 6.95 -24.54 -24.76
C TYR A 504 8.35 -23.99 -24.37
N GLU A 505 8.54 -22.74 -23.93
CA GLU A 505 9.86 -22.17 -23.61
C GLU A 505 10.46 -22.62 -22.25
N THR A 506 9.71 -23.34 -21.42
CA THR A 506 10.29 -24.02 -20.25
C THR A 506 10.26 -25.54 -20.35
N MET A 507 10.19 -26.09 -21.57
CA MET A 507 10.71 -27.44 -21.82
C MET A 507 12.24 -27.40 -21.77
N TYR A 508 12.78 -27.85 -20.63
CA TYR A 508 14.19 -28.18 -20.40
C TYR A 508 15.22 -27.03 -20.52
N ARG A 509 15.76 -26.63 -19.36
CA ARG A 509 17.22 -26.49 -19.17
C ARG A 509 17.62 -26.45 -17.68
N LYS A 510 18.12 -27.61 -17.22
CA LYS A 510 19.09 -27.88 -16.14
C LYS A 510 19.18 -26.89 -14.97
N CYS A 511 18.87 -27.37 -13.77
CA CYS A 511 19.62 -27.03 -12.56
C CYS A 511 19.92 -28.32 -11.77
N LEU A 512 21.22 -28.61 -11.63
CA LEU A 512 21.78 -29.72 -10.86
C LEU A 512 21.68 -29.40 -9.36
N PHE A 513 21.35 -30.41 -8.55
CA PHE A 513 21.39 -30.35 -7.10
C PHE A 513 22.78 -30.72 -6.58
N HIS A 514 23.35 -29.87 -5.73
CA HIS A 514 24.22 -30.24 -4.62
C HIS A 514 23.92 -29.32 -3.44
#